data_AF-A0A7C3NWC2-F1
#
_entry.id   AF-A0A7C3NWC2-F1
#
_cell.length_a   1.000
_cell.length_b   1.000
_cell.length_c   1.000
_cell.angle_alpha   90.00
_cell.angle_beta   90.00
_cell.angle_gamma   90.00
#
_symmetry.space_group_name_H-M   'P 1'
#
loop_
_entity.id
_entity.type
_entity.pdbx_description
1 polymer ?
#
loop_
_entity_poly.entity_id
_entity_poly.type
_entity_poly.pdbx_seq_one_letter_code
_entity_poly.pdbx_strand_id
1 'polypeptide(L)' 'GIGENSAWVRERICADTEWCGISLDRFENERSGGPDRFISQPDSKIAVAVIHTDEERIIARETARLLKHQRE' A
#
# COMPACT_ATOMS: atom_id res chain seq x y z
N GLY A 1 0.73 -3.61 -9.07
CA GLY A 1 -0.53 -4.34 -9.35
C GLY A 1 -1.79 -3.47 -9.30
N ILE A 2 -2.99 -4.07 -9.18
CA ILE A 2 -4.30 -3.35 -9.14
C ILE A 2 -4.34 -2.35 -7.97
N GLY A 3 -3.95 -2.78 -6.77
CA GLY A 3 -3.94 -1.93 -5.58
C GLY A 3 -3.05 -0.69 -5.72
N GLU A 4 -1.95 -0.78 -6.46
CA GLU A 4 -1.04 0.34 -6.71
C GLU A 4 -1.55 1.29 -7.80
N ASN A 5 -2.15 0.75 -8.87
CA ASN A 5 -2.37 1.51 -10.10
C ASN A 5 -3.84 1.91 -10.33
N SER A 6 -4.81 1.25 -9.70
CA SER A 6 -6.23 1.52 -9.94
C SER A 6 -6.83 2.37 -8.81
N ALA A 7 -6.74 3.69 -8.97
CA ALA A 7 -7.41 4.65 -8.07
C ALA A 7 -8.91 4.39 -7.98
N TRP A 8 -9.56 4.06 -9.11
CA TRP A 8 -10.98 3.73 -9.17
C TRP A 8 -11.35 2.50 -8.30
N VAL A 9 -10.56 1.42 -8.36
CA VAL A 9 -10.81 0.24 -7.51
C VAL A 9 -10.65 0.60 -6.04
N ARG A 10 -9.59 1.34 -5.68
CA ARG A 10 -9.37 1.77 -4.29
C ARG A 10 -10.51 2.64 -3.77
N GLU A 11 -10.96 3.59 -4.58
CA GLU A 11 -12.07 4.49 -4.23
C GLU A 11 -13.35 3.71 -3.95
N ARG A 12 -13.70 2.75 -4.82
CA ARG A 12 -14.89 1.92 -4.65
C ARG A 12 -14.83 1.08 -3.37
N ILE A 13 -13.68 0.45 -3.10
CA ILE A 13 -13.50 -0.36 -1.89
C ILE A 13 -13.57 0.52 -0.63
N CYS A 14 -12.94 1.70 -0.65
CA CYS A 14 -12.96 2.60 0.50
C CYS A 14 -14.37 3.15 0.77
N ALA A 15 -15.14 3.47 -0.28
CA ALA A 15 -16.54 3.89 -0.15
C ALA A 15 -17.40 2.78 0.49
N ASP A 16 -17.25 1.53 0.06
CA ASP A 16 -17.98 0.38 0.61
C ASP A 16 -17.55 0.03 2.06
N THR A 17 -16.46 0.64 2.57
CA THR A 17 -15.91 0.40 3.90
C THR A 17 -15.87 1.64 4.81
N GLU A 18 -16.56 2.72 4.43
CA GLU A 18 -16.67 3.97 5.24
C GLU A 18 -17.23 3.72 6.64
N TRP A 19 -18.12 2.73 6.80
CA TRP A 19 -18.73 2.36 8.09
C TRP A 19 -17.71 1.95 9.16
N CYS A 20 -16.50 1.51 8.76
CA CYS A 20 -15.39 1.20 9.67
C CYS A 20 -14.65 2.46 10.17
N GLY A 21 -14.95 3.63 9.63
CA GLY A 21 -14.27 4.89 9.92
C GLY A 21 -13.14 5.24 8.96
N ILE A 22 -13.17 4.71 7.74
CA ILE A 22 -12.29 5.15 6.65
C ILE A 22 -12.85 6.44 6.04
N SER A 23 -12.01 7.46 5.90
CA SER A 23 -12.28 8.68 5.13
C SER A 23 -11.18 8.82 4.08
N LEU A 24 -11.54 8.74 2.80
CA LEU A 24 -10.58 8.76 1.69
C LEU A 24 -10.27 10.20 1.25
N ASP A 25 -8.99 10.48 1.01
CA ASP A 25 -8.54 11.65 0.25
C ASP A 25 -8.54 11.31 -1.25
N ARG A 26 -9.51 11.88 -1.98
CA ARG A 26 -9.65 11.62 -3.43
C ARG A 26 -8.47 12.15 -4.22
N PHE A 27 -7.88 13.28 -3.83
CA PHE A 27 -6.75 13.87 -4.55
C PHE A 27 -5.50 12.98 -4.39
N GLU A 28 -5.20 12.55 -3.17
CA GLU A 28 -4.09 11.62 -2.93
C GLU A 28 -4.35 10.23 -3.53
N ASN A 29 -5.61 9.79 -3.57
CA ASN A 29 -5.99 8.55 -4.22
C ASN A 29 -5.80 8.60 -5.76
N GLU A 30 -6.15 9.70 -6.42
CA GLU A 30 -6.02 9.86 -7.87
C GLU A 30 -4.57 9.93 -8.35
N ARG A 31 -3.64 10.36 -7.48
CA ARG A 31 -2.21 10.36 -7.81
C ARG A 31 -1.75 8.98 -8.29
N SER A 32 -1.21 8.93 -9.51
CA SER A 32 -0.65 7.72 -10.10
C SER A 32 0.87 7.74 -10.06
N GLY A 33 1.49 6.62 -9.71
CA GLY A 33 2.95 6.51 -9.62
C GLY A 33 3.56 7.34 -8.48
N GLY A 34 4.84 7.11 -8.22
CA GLY A 34 5.58 7.76 -7.14
C GLY A 34 5.73 6.88 -5.91
N PRO A 35 6.23 7.43 -4.80
CA PRO A 35 6.53 6.66 -3.59
C PRO A 35 5.26 6.20 -2.87
N ASP A 36 5.47 5.33 -1.89
CA ASP A 36 4.47 4.95 -0.90
C ASP A 36 3.86 6.18 -0.24
N ARG A 37 2.54 6.17 -0.06
CA ARG A 37 1.81 7.33 0.47
C ARG A 37 0.51 6.95 1.13
N PHE A 38 0.05 7.81 2.04
CA PHE A 38 -1.31 7.74 2.55
C PHE A 38 -2.30 8.30 1.52
N ILE A 39 -3.49 7.71 1.49
CA ILE A 39 -4.63 8.14 0.69
C ILE A 39 -5.88 8.35 1.55
N SER A 40 -5.78 8.21 2.88
CA SER A 40 -6.83 8.60 3.82
C SER A 40 -6.68 10.05 4.25
N GLN A 41 -7.79 10.70 4.57
CA GLN A 41 -7.78 12.02 5.20
C GLN A 41 -7.02 12.00 6.54
N PRO A 42 -6.41 13.12 6.97
CA PRO A 42 -5.70 13.20 8.25
C PRO A 42 -6.56 12.87 9.48
N ASP A 43 -7.88 13.04 9.39
CA ASP A 43 -8.85 12.78 10.46
C ASP A 43 -9.55 11.41 10.34
N SER A 44 -9.18 10.61 9.34
CA SER A 44 -9.69 9.24 9.18
C SER A 44 -9.34 8.39 10.41
N LYS A 45 -10.30 7.62 10.93
CA LYS A 45 -10.06 6.73 12.08
C LYS A 45 -9.14 5.56 11.72
N ILE A 46 -9.19 5.14 10.46
CA ILE A 46 -8.34 4.09 9.90
C ILE A 46 -7.48 4.70 8.80
N ALA A 47 -6.16 4.52 8.90
CA ALA A 47 -5.24 4.96 7.87
C ALA A 47 -5.30 4.03 6.66
N VAL A 48 -5.26 4.62 5.46
CA VAL A 48 -5.21 3.88 4.19
C VAL A 48 -4.01 4.38 3.40
N ALA A 49 -3.22 3.46 2.85
CA ALA A 49 -2.01 3.79 2.09
C ALA A 49 -1.87 2.93 0.84
N VAL A 50 -1.21 3.49 -0.17
CA VAL A 50 -0.69 2.74 -1.32
C VAL A 50 0.78 2.45 -1.05
N ILE A 51 1.12 1.16 -0.94
CA ILE A 51 2.47 0.67 -0.72
C ILE A 51 2.89 -0.18 -1.92
N HIS A 52 4.00 0.17 -2.55
CA HIS A 52 4.52 -0.57 -3.69
C HIS A 52 5.24 -1.81 -3.20
N THR A 53 4.86 -2.95 -3.76
CA THR A 53 5.59 -4.19 -3.52
C THR A 53 6.88 -4.21 -4.34
N ASP A 54 7.94 -4.76 -3.76
CA ASP A 54 9.22 -5.02 -4.42
C ASP A 54 9.58 -6.47 -4.10
N GLU A 55 9.02 -7.38 -4.90
CA GLU A 55 9.11 -8.82 -4.69
C GLU A 55 10.56 -9.30 -4.80
N GLU A 56 11.30 -8.76 -5.76
CA GLU A 56 12.71 -9.04 -6.00
C GLU A 56 13.56 -8.69 -4.79
N ARG A 57 13.32 -7.53 -4.15
CA ARG A 57 14.04 -7.14 -2.93
C ARG A 57 13.74 -8.06 -1.76
N ILE A 58 12.49 -8.51 -1.60
CA ILE A 58 12.14 -9.48 -0.56
C ILE A 58 12.87 -10.79 -0.81
N ILE A 59 12.81 -11.33 -2.03
CA ILE A 59 13.49 -12.57 -2.42
C ILE A 59 15.00 -12.46 -2.19
N ALA A 60 15.62 -11.36 -2.62
CA ALA A 60 17.05 -11.12 -2.43
C ALA A 60 17.44 -11.07 -0.94
N ARG A 61 16.64 -10.39 -0.12
CA ARG A 61 16.87 -10.30 1.33
C ARG A 61 16.75 -11.65 2.02
N GLU A 62 15.70 -12.42 1.72
CA GLU A 62 15.51 -13.73 2.32
C GLU A 62 16.58 -14.74 1.84
N THR A 63 16.96 -14.69 0.57
CA THR A 63 18.07 -15.50 0.04
C THR A 63 19.38 -15.18 0.75
N ALA A 64 19.70 -13.89 0.92
CA ALA A 64 20.90 -13.47 1.65
C ALA A 64 20.88 -13.90 3.13
N ARG A 65 19.70 -13.86 3.77
CA ARG A 65 19.52 -14.34 5.14
C ARG A 65 19.80 -15.83 5.26
N LEU A 66 19.26 -16.65 4.35
CA LEU A 66 19.48 -18.10 4.31
C LEU A 66 20.96 -18.44 4.12
N LEU A 67 21.63 -17.75 3.18
CA LEU A 67 23.06 -17.96 2.94
C LEU A 67 23.95 -17.59 4.14
N LYS A 68 23.54 -16.63 4.97
CA LYS A 68 24.26 -16.30 6.21
C LYS A 68 24.08 -17.37 7.27
N HIS A 69 22.87 -17.89 7.45
CA HIS A 69 22.58 -18.98 8.41
C HIS A 69 23.29 -20.30 8.09
N GLN A 70 23.56 -20.59 6.81
CA GLN A 70 24.28 -21.82 6.41
C GLN A 70 25.80 -21.74 6.65
N ARG A 71 26.33 -20.59 7.07
CA ARG A 71 27.76 -20.37 7.30
C ARG A 71 28.13 -20.31 8.79
N GLU A 72 27.14 -20.46 9.67
CA GLU A 72 27.27 -20.63 11.13
C GLU A 72 27.12 -22.12 11.47
#